data_AF-A0A358N499-F1
#
_entry.id   AF-A0A358N499-F1
#
_cell.length_a   1.000
_cell.length_b   1.000
_cell.length_c   1.000
_cell.angle_alpha   90.00
_cell.angle_beta   90.00
_cell.angle_gamma   90.00
#
_symmetry.space_group_name_H-M   'P 1'
#
loop_
_entity.id
_entity.type
_entity.pdbx_description
1 polymer ?
#
loop_
_entity_poly.entity_id
_entity_poly.type
_entity_poly.pdbx_seq_one_letter_code
_entity_poly.pdbx_strand_id
1 'polypeptide(L)'
;FWGIALFCFLFVFGFQWAGIYVPAYLSGDTNGVQIDRYLVTLVRPEVISVAEAMALSFIGYLYTASYIAIFMFGLLFLVIIVLDYHDLCTTADLEGSTADTNQIRKEGQKIVWGGFRIAVFALWLASLVKLQITYLSSDSPNFVTWLSTDALSVFGANSIRNGWLENTSISHFTTFMMMVVTVTIFMVCALKIQTVFERLSVYDDDYPFSRDRVAIVKMLAVIGLLSFNLVLVGRFTGFSLLVAASTLASLHVLSGPRLRTF
;
A
#
# COMPACT_ATOMS: atom_id res chain seq x y z
N PHE A 1 5.79 -16.96 -7.28
CA PHE A 1 6.58 -17.07 -6.03
C PHE A 1 8.04 -16.63 -6.22
N TRP A 2 8.87 -17.38 -6.95
CA TRP A 2 10.32 -17.09 -7.10
C TRP A 2 10.63 -15.68 -7.62
N GLY A 3 9.84 -15.16 -8.57
CA GLY A 3 10.01 -13.79 -9.06
C GLY A 3 9.87 -12.73 -7.96
N ILE A 4 8.95 -12.91 -7.01
CA ILE A 4 8.77 -11.98 -5.86
C ILE A 4 9.98 -12.06 -4.93
N ALA A 5 10.44 -13.28 -4.60
CA ALA A 5 11.60 -13.49 -3.75
C ALA A 5 12.86 -12.85 -4.35
N LEU A 6 13.13 -13.11 -5.64
CA LEU A 6 14.26 -12.53 -6.35
C LEU A 6 14.16 -11.00 -6.41
N PHE A 7 12.98 -10.46 -6.71
CA PHE A 7 12.77 -9.01 -6.71
C PHE A 7 13.08 -8.38 -5.34
N CYS A 8 12.55 -8.93 -4.25
CA CYS A 8 12.73 -8.35 -2.93
C CYS A 8 14.19 -8.48 -2.45
N PHE A 9 14.79 -9.66 -2.53
CA PHE A 9 16.13 -9.85 -1.96
C PHE A 9 17.25 -9.33 -2.87
N LEU A 10 17.11 -9.38 -4.19
CA LEU A 10 18.16 -8.87 -5.09
C LEU A 10 18.00 -7.38 -5.38
N PHE A 11 16.79 -6.90 -5.68
CA PHE A 11 16.59 -5.50 -6.07
C PHE A 11 16.30 -4.60 -4.87
N VAL A 12 15.37 -4.96 -4.00
CA VAL A 12 15.05 -4.10 -2.85
C VAL A 12 16.18 -4.11 -1.82
N PHE A 13 16.70 -5.29 -1.47
CA PHE A 13 17.84 -5.38 -0.55
C PHE A 13 19.17 -5.18 -1.28
N GLY A 14 19.54 -6.09 -2.20
CA GLY A 14 20.87 -6.09 -2.81
C GLY A 14 21.23 -4.78 -3.50
N PHE A 15 20.41 -4.32 -4.45
CA PHE A 15 20.70 -3.11 -5.22
C PHE A 15 20.62 -1.84 -4.38
N GLN A 16 19.65 -1.70 -3.47
CA GLN A 16 19.55 -0.47 -2.66
C GLN A 16 20.63 -0.40 -1.59
N TRP A 17 20.91 -1.49 -0.89
CA TRP A 17 21.94 -1.49 0.13
C TRP A 17 23.35 -1.44 -0.47
N ALA A 18 23.68 -2.40 -1.35
CA ALA A 18 25.03 -2.48 -1.91
C ALA A 18 25.30 -1.41 -2.99
N GLY A 19 24.28 -0.97 -3.72
CA GLY A 19 24.42 -0.01 -4.80
C GLY A 19 24.35 1.46 -4.38
N ILE A 20 23.82 1.76 -3.19
CA ILE A 20 23.61 3.16 -2.74
C ILE A 20 24.27 3.42 -1.40
N TYR A 21 23.97 2.60 -0.40
CA TYR A 21 24.45 2.82 0.96
C TYR A 21 25.93 2.50 1.11
N VAL A 22 26.37 1.37 0.56
CA VAL A 22 27.80 1.02 0.58
C VAL A 22 28.67 2.10 -0.08
N PRO A 23 28.37 2.59 -1.30
CA PRO A 23 29.08 3.72 -1.89
C PRO A 23 29.05 5.01 -1.04
N ALA A 24 27.91 5.34 -0.41
CA ALA A 24 27.83 6.51 0.47
C ALA A 24 28.76 6.38 1.69
N TYR A 25 28.82 5.21 2.32
CA TYR A 25 29.76 4.96 3.42
C TYR A 25 31.22 5.01 2.98
N LEU A 26 31.54 4.46 1.81
CA LEU A 26 32.93 4.39 1.30
C LEU A 26 33.45 5.75 0.82
N SER A 27 32.60 6.56 0.21
CA SER A 27 32.97 7.90 -0.26
C SER A 27 32.98 8.94 0.86
N GLY A 28 32.25 8.70 1.96
CA GLY A 28 32.04 9.69 3.01
C GLY A 28 31.09 10.82 2.60
N ASP A 29 30.53 10.76 1.39
CA ASP A 29 29.56 11.71 0.85
C ASP A 29 28.20 11.03 0.69
N THR A 30 27.18 11.79 1.05
CA THR A 30 25.77 11.44 0.93
C THR A 30 25.31 11.37 -0.53
N ASN A 31 26.05 11.98 -1.48
CA ASN A 31 25.73 11.99 -2.91
C ASN A 31 24.27 12.42 -3.22
N GLY A 32 23.69 13.32 -2.41
CA GLY A 32 22.31 13.80 -2.57
C GLY A 32 21.22 12.79 -2.16
N VAL A 33 21.60 11.69 -1.50
CA VAL A 33 20.67 10.75 -0.88
C VAL A 33 20.14 11.36 0.42
N GLN A 34 18.84 11.23 0.63
CA GLN A 34 18.18 11.66 1.86
C GLN A 34 18.85 11.07 3.11
N ILE A 35 19.30 11.95 4.02
CA ILE A 35 19.84 11.52 5.31
C ILE A 35 18.74 10.88 6.14
N ASP A 36 18.93 9.59 6.43
CA ASP A 36 18.06 8.82 7.30
C ASP A 36 18.83 8.28 8.52
N ARG A 37 18.17 7.42 9.30
CA ARG A 37 18.76 6.82 10.51
C ARG A 37 20.03 6.01 10.23
N TYR A 38 20.22 5.53 9.00
CA TYR A 38 21.32 4.67 8.62
C TYR A 38 22.50 5.49 8.08
N LEU A 39 22.27 6.62 7.43
CA LEU A 39 23.32 7.54 6.97
C LEU A 39 23.75 8.59 8.00
N VAL A 40 23.15 8.61 9.19
CA VAL A 40 23.44 9.61 10.23
C VAL A 40 24.93 9.71 10.60
N THR A 41 25.70 8.62 10.50
CA THR A 41 27.15 8.58 10.74
C THR A 41 27.94 9.56 9.84
N LEU A 42 27.44 9.87 8.65
CA LEU A 42 28.11 10.78 7.71
C LEU A 42 28.01 12.25 8.13
N VAL A 43 27.00 12.59 8.95
CA VAL A 43 26.76 13.97 9.43
C VAL A 43 27.11 14.10 10.92
N ARG A 44 26.93 13.02 11.68
CA ARG A 44 27.07 12.94 13.14
C ARG A 44 27.90 11.69 13.51
N PRO A 45 29.19 11.63 13.13
CA PRO A 45 30.05 10.47 13.36
C PRO A 45 30.28 10.16 14.84
N GLU A 46 30.02 11.12 15.73
CA GLU A 46 30.13 10.97 17.18
C GLU A 46 29.04 10.08 17.79
N VAL A 47 27.94 9.82 17.07
CA VAL A 47 26.81 9.02 17.57
C VAL A 47 27.01 7.53 17.29
N ILE A 48 27.57 7.18 16.13
CA ILE A 48 27.74 5.80 15.68
C ILE A 48 28.89 5.71 14.68
N SER A 49 29.70 4.66 14.78
CA SER A 49 30.79 4.43 13.83
C SER A 49 30.26 3.96 12.46
N VAL A 50 31.06 4.16 11.40
CA VAL A 50 30.70 3.75 10.04
C VAL A 50 30.44 2.24 9.95
N ALA A 51 31.25 1.42 10.63
CA ALA A 51 31.08 -0.03 10.62
C ALA A 51 29.77 -0.47 11.28
N GLU A 52 29.40 0.14 12.41
CA GLU A 52 28.14 -0.13 13.10
C GLU A 52 26.95 0.34 12.26
N ALA A 53 27.03 1.54 11.66
CA ALA A 53 26.00 2.06 10.77
C ALA A 53 25.81 1.17 9.52
N MET A 54 26.90 0.66 8.95
CA MET A 54 26.86 -0.27 7.82
C MET A 54 26.21 -1.61 8.18
N ALA A 55 26.50 -2.16 9.37
CA ALA A 55 25.84 -3.37 9.85
C ALA A 55 24.34 -3.14 10.14
N LEU A 56 23.99 -2.01 10.77
CA LEU A 56 22.60 -1.66 11.03
C LEU A 56 21.80 -1.42 9.75
N SER A 57 22.38 -0.75 8.76
CA SER A 57 21.74 -0.53 7.46
C SER A 57 21.54 -1.84 6.70
N PHE A 58 22.50 -2.76 6.75
CA PHE A 58 22.35 -4.10 6.17
C PHE A 58 21.12 -4.82 6.75
N ILE A 59 21.02 -4.86 8.08
CA ILE A 59 19.86 -5.47 8.77
C ILE A 59 18.57 -4.72 8.43
N GLY A 60 18.61 -3.38 8.39
CA GLY A 60 17.48 -2.54 8.06
C GLY A 60 16.93 -2.74 6.65
N TYR A 61 17.82 -2.88 5.67
CA TYR A 61 17.44 -3.16 4.29
C TYR A 61 16.97 -4.60 4.11
N LEU A 62 17.55 -5.56 4.83
CA LEU A 62 17.07 -6.94 4.81
C LEU A 62 15.67 -7.05 5.43
N TYR A 63 15.44 -6.35 6.55
CA TYR A 63 14.12 -6.17 7.14
C TYR A 63 13.14 -5.53 6.15
N THR A 64 13.61 -4.53 5.40
CA THR A 64 12.82 -3.85 4.37
C THR A 64 12.38 -4.76 3.23
N ALA A 65 13.32 -5.51 2.66
CA ALA A 65 13.01 -6.52 1.68
C ALA A 65 12.07 -7.60 2.22
N SER A 66 12.22 -7.98 3.49
CA SER A 66 11.39 -9.01 4.12
C SER A 66 9.93 -8.59 4.24
N TYR A 67 9.65 -7.37 4.75
CA TYR A 67 8.25 -6.92 4.84
C TYR A 67 7.63 -6.66 3.47
N ILE A 68 8.41 -6.18 2.48
CA ILE A 68 7.93 -6.03 1.09
C ILE A 68 7.64 -7.41 0.47
N ALA A 69 8.46 -8.42 0.75
CA ALA A 69 8.20 -9.79 0.31
C ALA A 69 6.91 -10.33 0.90
N ILE A 70 6.70 -10.20 2.21
CA ILE A 70 5.45 -10.61 2.88
C ILE A 70 4.24 -9.90 2.26
N PHE A 71 4.35 -8.60 2.03
CA PHE A 71 3.31 -7.81 1.36
C PHE A 71 2.98 -8.37 -0.03
N MET A 72 3.99 -8.59 -0.88
CA MET A 72 3.81 -9.11 -2.24
C MET A 72 3.28 -10.54 -2.25
N PHE A 73 3.72 -11.39 -1.31
CA PHE A 73 3.19 -12.74 -1.15
C PHE A 73 1.74 -12.75 -0.68
N GLY A 74 1.35 -11.83 0.21
CA GLY A 74 -0.05 -11.66 0.60
C GLY A 74 -0.95 -11.30 -0.58
N LEU A 75 -0.48 -10.40 -1.45
CA LEU A 75 -1.20 -10.05 -2.68
C LEU A 75 -1.23 -11.21 -3.68
N LEU A 76 -0.13 -11.96 -3.84
CA LEU A 76 -0.10 -13.18 -4.67
C LEU A 76 -1.11 -14.22 -4.18
N PHE A 77 -1.19 -14.42 -2.87
CA PHE A 77 -2.14 -15.37 -2.28
C PHE A 77 -3.59 -14.97 -2.56
N LEU A 78 -3.91 -13.67 -2.49
CA LEU A 78 -5.22 -13.16 -2.89
C LEU A 78 -5.53 -13.47 -4.36
N VAL A 79 -4.56 -13.28 -5.26
CA VAL A 79 -4.73 -13.62 -6.69
C VAL A 79 -5.01 -15.11 -6.86
N ILE A 80 -4.27 -15.99 -6.17
CA ILE A 80 -4.47 -17.44 -6.23
C ILE A 80 -5.89 -17.80 -5.81
N ILE A 81 -6.35 -17.32 -4.64
CA ILE A 81 -7.72 -17.58 -4.15
C ILE A 81 -8.77 -17.18 -5.20
N VAL A 82 -8.60 -16.01 -5.81
CA VAL A 82 -9.58 -15.50 -6.77
C VAL A 82 -9.56 -16.27 -8.09
N LEU A 83 -8.38 -16.67 -8.56
CA LEU A 83 -8.25 -17.49 -9.76
C LEU A 83 -8.83 -18.89 -9.54
N ASP A 84 -8.53 -19.52 -8.41
CA ASP A 84 -9.07 -20.83 -8.04
C ASP A 84 -10.60 -20.77 -7.94
N TYR A 85 -11.14 -19.73 -7.28
CA TYR A 85 -12.58 -19.51 -7.21
C TYR A 85 -13.21 -19.35 -8.60
N HIS A 86 -12.60 -18.52 -9.46
CA HIS A 86 -13.09 -18.31 -10.82
C HIS A 86 -13.06 -19.60 -11.65
N ASP A 87 -12.01 -20.40 -11.53
CA ASP A 87 -11.85 -21.67 -12.24
C ASP A 87 -12.86 -22.73 -11.79
N LEU A 88 -13.05 -22.86 -10.47
CA LEU A 88 -14.07 -23.74 -9.88
C LEU A 88 -15.48 -23.37 -10.36
N CYS A 89 -15.82 -22.08 -10.36
CA CYS A 89 -17.14 -21.63 -10.83
C CYS A 89 -17.32 -21.87 -12.34
N THR A 90 -16.27 -21.64 -13.13
CA THR A 90 -16.32 -21.86 -14.59
C THR A 90 -16.47 -23.34 -14.92
N THR A 91 -15.77 -24.22 -14.21
CA THR A 91 -15.84 -25.67 -14.42
C THR A 91 -17.22 -26.22 -14.01
N ALA A 92 -17.75 -25.78 -12.86
CA ALA A 92 -19.07 -26.19 -12.40
C ALA A 92 -20.20 -25.82 -13.39
N ASP A 93 -20.12 -24.64 -14.02
CA ASP A 93 -21.06 -24.19 -15.05
C ASP A 93 -20.96 -25.05 -16.32
N LEU A 94 -19.74 -25.35 -16.78
CA LEU A 94 -19.51 -26.22 -17.94
C LEU A 94 -19.98 -27.66 -17.74
N GLU A 95 -19.89 -28.17 -16.52
CA GLU A 95 -20.32 -29.53 -16.16
C GLU A 95 -21.83 -29.62 -15.88
N GLY A 96 -22.56 -28.50 -15.93
CA GLY A 96 -24.00 -28.47 -15.63
C GLY A 96 -24.31 -28.84 -14.17
N SER A 97 -23.37 -28.59 -13.26
CA SER A 97 -23.51 -28.90 -11.84
C SER A 97 -24.60 -28.04 -11.21
N THR A 98 -25.50 -28.64 -10.43
CA THR A 98 -26.55 -27.95 -9.67
C THR A 98 -26.01 -27.25 -8.42
N ALA A 99 -24.82 -26.65 -8.53
CA ALA A 99 -24.20 -25.92 -7.44
C ALA A 99 -25.09 -24.73 -7.04
N ASP A 100 -25.32 -24.58 -5.73
CA ASP A 100 -26.18 -23.52 -5.22
C ASP A 100 -25.60 -22.13 -5.57
N THR A 101 -26.25 -21.45 -6.51
CA THR A 101 -25.93 -20.10 -6.99
C THR A 101 -25.82 -19.11 -5.82
N ASN A 102 -26.64 -19.28 -4.78
CA ASN A 102 -26.57 -18.44 -3.59
C ASN A 102 -25.28 -18.65 -2.81
N GLN A 103 -24.86 -19.90 -2.64
CA GLN A 103 -23.61 -20.25 -1.98
C GLN A 103 -22.41 -19.72 -2.78
N ILE A 104 -22.38 -19.92 -4.10
CA ILE A 104 -21.30 -19.41 -4.96
C ILE A 104 -21.17 -17.89 -4.81
N ARG A 105 -22.28 -17.15 -4.91
CA ARG A 105 -22.30 -15.69 -4.76
C ARG A 105 -21.81 -15.24 -3.38
N LYS A 106 -22.28 -15.90 -2.32
CA LYS A 106 -21.92 -15.61 -0.94
C LYS A 106 -20.42 -15.80 -0.70
N GLU A 107 -19.82 -16.86 -1.22
CA GLU A 107 -18.37 -17.06 -1.13
C GLU A 107 -17.60 -16.03 -1.97
N GLY A 108 -18.07 -15.70 -3.18
CA GLY A 108 -17.48 -14.65 -4.01
C GLY A 108 -17.49 -13.28 -3.33
N GLN A 109 -18.59 -12.92 -2.67
CA GLN A 109 -18.71 -11.67 -1.92
C GLN A 109 -17.72 -11.62 -0.75
N LYS A 110 -17.52 -12.74 -0.04
CA LYS A 110 -16.49 -12.82 1.00
C LYS A 110 -15.10 -12.60 0.44
N ILE A 111 -14.78 -13.15 -0.73
CA ILE A 111 -13.48 -12.98 -1.38
C ILE A 111 -13.28 -11.50 -1.79
N VAL A 112 -14.27 -10.84 -2.39
CA VAL A 112 -14.19 -9.40 -2.74
C VAL A 112 -13.98 -8.54 -1.50
N TRP A 113 -14.77 -8.74 -0.44
CA TRP A 113 -14.62 -8.00 0.81
C TRP A 113 -13.30 -8.26 1.52
N GLY A 114 -12.81 -9.51 1.49
CA GLY A 114 -11.49 -9.87 1.98
C GLY A 114 -10.38 -9.17 1.20
N GLY A 115 -10.45 -9.22 -0.14
CA GLY A 115 -9.51 -8.54 -1.03
C GLY A 115 -9.50 -7.03 -0.84
N PHE A 116 -10.67 -6.42 -0.66
CA PHE A 116 -10.79 -4.99 -0.36
C PHE A 116 -10.08 -4.61 0.94
N ARG A 117 -10.28 -5.39 2.01
CA ARG A 117 -9.60 -5.15 3.30
C ARG A 117 -8.09 -5.26 3.16
N ILE A 118 -7.61 -6.28 2.45
CA ILE A 118 -6.18 -6.45 2.14
C ILE A 118 -5.65 -5.25 1.37
N ALA A 119 -6.37 -4.78 0.35
CA ALA A 119 -5.98 -3.61 -0.44
C ALA A 119 -5.93 -2.32 0.40
N VAL A 120 -6.90 -2.09 1.29
CA VAL A 120 -6.89 -0.93 2.21
C VAL A 120 -5.69 -1.00 3.16
N PHE A 121 -5.43 -2.16 3.79
CA PHE A 121 -4.26 -2.32 4.66
C PHE A 121 -2.94 -2.11 3.91
N ALA A 122 -2.85 -2.62 2.68
CA ALA A 122 -1.71 -2.42 1.80
C ALA A 122 -1.46 -0.93 1.47
N LEU A 123 -2.53 -0.19 1.16
CA LEU A 123 -2.45 1.25 0.89
C LEU A 123 -2.14 2.08 2.14
N TRP A 124 -2.65 1.69 3.32
CA TRP A 124 -2.27 2.31 4.59
C TRP A 124 -0.79 2.11 4.88
N LEU A 125 -0.27 0.89 4.71
CA LEU A 125 1.16 0.60 4.88
C LEU A 125 2.00 1.48 3.95
N ALA A 126 1.66 1.52 2.66
CA ALA A 126 2.35 2.35 1.68
C ALA A 126 2.27 3.86 2.03
N SER A 127 1.12 4.32 2.55
CA SER A 127 0.92 5.71 3.00
C SER A 127 1.75 6.05 4.23
N LEU A 128 1.86 5.14 5.21
CA LEU A 128 2.69 5.34 6.40
C LEU A 128 4.17 5.44 6.03
N VAL A 129 4.64 4.55 5.14
CA VAL A 129 6.02 4.62 4.62
C VAL A 129 6.23 5.93 3.87
N LYS A 130 5.29 6.34 3.00
CA LYS A 130 5.35 7.61 2.27
C LYS A 130 5.39 8.81 3.22
N LEU A 131 4.58 8.83 4.26
CA LEU A 131 4.56 9.88 5.30
C LEU A 131 5.91 9.95 6.02
N GLN A 132 6.49 8.82 6.41
CA GLN A 132 7.80 8.79 7.08
C GLN A 132 8.91 9.37 6.18
N ILE A 133 8.96 8.98 4.91
CA ILE A 133 9.97 9.47 3.96
C ILE A 133 9.82 10.98 3.75
N THR A 134 8.58 11.43 3.59
CA THR A 134 8.26 12.84 3.36
C THR A 134 8.59 13.69 4.58
N TYR A 135 8.28 13.19 5.78
CA TYR A 135 8.66 13.84 7.05
C TYR A 135 10.18 13.99 7.17
N LEU A 136 10.96 12.96 6.81
CA LEU A 136 12.42 13.04 6.83
C LEU A 136 12.99 14.06 5.82
N SER A 137 12.17 14.60 4.91
CA SER A 137 12.55 15.71 4.02
C SER A 137 12.10 17.07 4.55
N SER A 138 11.52 17.12 5.76
CA SER A 138 11.11 18.34 6.45
C SER A 138 12.09 18.72 7.55
N ASP A 139 12.13 20.01 7.88
CA ASP A 139 12.83 20.58 9.03
C ASP A 139 12.07 20.48 10.37
N SER A 140 10.87 19.88 10.37
CA SER A 140 10.05 19.75 11.57
C SER A 140 10.72 18.87 12.63
N PRO A 141 10.66 19.25 13.93
CA PRO A 141 11.34 18.53 15.01
C PRO A 141 10.77 17.15 15.30
N ASN A 142 9.47 16.94 15.04
CA ASN A 142 8.83 15.63 15.19
C ASN A 142 7.67 15.47 14.20
N PHE A 143 7.28 14.20 13.99
CA PHE A 143 6.26 13.80 13.02
C PHE A 143 4.87 14.39 13.32
N VAL A 144 4.49 14.49 14.59
CA VAL A 144 3.17 14.99 15.01
C VAL A 144 3.08 16.50 14.78
N THR A 145 4.12 17.24 15.17
CA THR A 145 4.23 18.68 14.90
C THR A 145 4.23 18.98 13.40
N TRP A 146 4.87 18.14 12.59
CA TRP A 146 4.87 18.29 11.13
C TRP A 146 3.46 18.24 10.55
N LEU A 147 2.68 17.22 10.92
CA LEU A 147 1.29 17.04 10.47
C LEU A 147 0.34 18.10 11.05
N SER A 148 0.46 18.43 12.33
CA SER A 148 -0.42 19.41 12.97
C SER A 148 -0.19 20.82 12.44
N THR A 149 1.06 21.20 12.18
CA THR A 149 1.41 22.49 11.57
C THR A 149 0.85 22.60 10.16
N ASP A 150 0.97 21.52 9.36
CA ASP A 150 0.38 21.46 8.02
C ASP A 150 -1.15 21.57 8.07
N ALA A 151 -1.83 20.88 8.99
CA ALA A 151 -3.27 20.99 9.15
C ALA A 151 -3.73 22.40 9.58
N LEU A 152 -3.04 23.01 10.55
CA LEU A 152 -3.37 24.33 11.10
C LEU A 152 -3.10 25.47 10.11
N SER A 153 -2.16 25.28 9.19
CA SER A 153 -1.84 26.28 8.17
C SER A 153 -3.01 26.58 7.22
N VAL A 154 -3.92 25.63 7.01
CA VAL A 154 -5.16 25.83 6.24
C VAL A 154 -6.08 26.85 6.88
N PHE A 155 -6.09 26.93 8.20
CA PHE A 155 -6.92 27.87 8.97
C PHE A 155 -6.24 29.22 9.20
N GLY A 156 -5.06 29.46 8.61
CA GLY A 156 -4.29 30.69 8.82
C GLY A 156 -3.74 30.83 10.25
N ALA A 157 -3.76 29.75 11.04
CA ALA A 157 -3.41 29.79 12.46
C ALA A 157 -1.89 29.86 12.71
N ASN A 158 -1.06 29.50 11.71
CA ASN A 158 0.40 29.49 11.82
C ASN A 158 1.04 30.28 10.67
N SER A 159 1.91 31.24 11.00
CA SER A 159 2.79 31.92 10.04
C SER A 159 4.06 31.12 9.70
N ILE A 160 4.36 30.07 10.49
CA ILE A 160 5.52 29.20 10.32
C ILE A 160 5.11 28.01 9.46
N ARG A 161 5.69 27.92 8.26
CA ARG A 161 5.48 26.82 7.30
C ARG A 161 6.62 25.81 7.43
N ASN A 162 6.32 24.52 7.31
CA ASN A 162 7.34 23.47 7.22
C ASN A 162 8.29 23.78 6.05
N GLY A 163 9.59 23.84 6.35
CA GLY A 163 10.65 23.89 5.36
C GLY A 163 10.88 22.51 4.73
N TRP A 164 11.55 22.52 3.57
CA TRP A 164 11.89 21.31 2.80
C TRP A 164 13.40 21.24 2.59
N LEU A 165 13.95 20.04 2.76
CA LEU A 165 15.32 19.71 2.43
C LEU A 165 15.39 19.22 0.98
N GLU A 166 16.34 19.72 0.20
CA GLU A 166 16.58 19.27 -1.18
C GLU A 166 17.29 17.91 -1.18
N ASN A 167 16.52 16.82 -1.14
CA ASN A 167 17.06 15.46 -1.13
C ASN A 167 16.22 14.52 -2.01
N THR A 168 16.88 13.49 -2.56
CA THR A 168 16.20 12.44 -3.33
C THR A 168 16.04 11.16 -2.52
N SER A 169 14.89 10.48 -2.68
CA SER A 169 14.57 9.26 -1.96
C SER A 169 13.93 8.22 -2.86
N ILE A 170 14.61 7.09 -3.04
CA ILE A 170 14.10 5.95 -3.83
C ILE A 170 12.83 5.37 -3.22
N SER A 171 12.66 5.50 -1.91
CA SER A 171 11.49 4.99 -1.20
C SER A 171 10.19 5.66 -1.67
N HIS A 172 10.24 6.85 -2.28
CA HIS A 172 9.09 7.44 -2.97
C HIS A 172 8.64 6.61 -4.19
N PHE A 173 9.58 6.05 -4.94
CA PHE A 173 9.27 5.14 -6.05
C PHE A 173 8.75 3.80 -5.53
N THR A 174 9.37 3.23 -4.49
CA THR A 174 8.91 1.97 -3.88
C THR A 174 7.46 2.06 -3.40
N THR A 175 7.10 3.12 -2.68
CA THR A 175 5.71 3.32 -2.18
C THR A 175 4.71 3.51 -3.31
N PHE A 176 5.09 4.19 -4.39
CA PHE A 176 4.29 4.29 -5.61
C PHE A 176 4.06 2.92 -6.26
N MET A 177 5.11 2.10 -6.40
CA MET A 177 5.00 0.75 -6.95
C MET A 177 4.11 -0.16 -6.08
N MET A 178 4.24 -0.08 -4.75
CA MET A 178 3.36 -0.79 -3.82
C MET A 178 1.88 -0.46 -4.05
N MET A 179 1.57 0.83 -4.23
CA MET A 179 0.22 1.29 -4.57
C MET A 179 -0.24 0.72 -5.92
N VAL A 180 0.54 0.88 -6.99
CA VAL A 180 0.17 0.40 -8.34
C VAL A 180 -0.11 -1.10 -8.34
N VAL A 181 0.76 -1.90 -7.72
CA VAL A 181 0.57 -3.36 -7.64
C VAL A 181 -0.69 -3.71 -6.85
N THR A 182 -0.93 -3.05 -5.72
CA THR A 182 -2.13 -3.27 -4.90
C THR A 182 -3.41 -2.96 -5.66
N VAL A 183 -3.47 -1.79 -6.29
CA VAL A 183 -4.64 -1.35 -7.06
C VAL A 183 -4.87 -2.29 -8.23
N THR A 184 -3.82 -2.65 -8.96
CA THR A 184 -3.91 -3.57 -10.12
C THR A 184 -4.46 -4.93 -9.69
N ILE A 185 -3.91 -5.50 -8.62
CA ILE A 185 -4.34 -6.80 -8.10
C ILE A 185 -5.80 -6.73 -7.65
N PHE A 186 -6.19 -5.70 -6.90
CA PHE A 186 -7.58 -5.54 -6.49
C PHE A 186 -8.53 -5.43 -7.69
N MET A 187 -8.17 -4.64 -8.72
CA MET A 187 -8.95 -4.50 -9.94
C MET A 187 -9.11 -5.83 -10.67
N VAL A 188 -8.02 -6.57 -10.87
CA VAL A 188 -8.07 -7.90 -11.51
C VAL A 188 -8.96 -8.84 -10.72
N CYS A 189 -8.82 -8.87 -9.39
CA CYS A 189 -9.62 -9.73 -8.53
C CYS A 189 -11.13 -9.37 -8.60
N ALA A 190 -11.45 -8.07 -8.52
CA ALA A 190 -12.83 -7.58 -8.61
C ALA A 190 -13.45 -7.92 -9.97
N LEU A 191 -12.72 -7.71 -11.08
CA LEU A 191 -13.19 -8.01 -12.42
C LEU A 191 -13.45 -9.51 -12.61
N LYS A 192 -12.54 -10.38 -12.14
CA LYS A 192 -12.72 -11.83 -12.22
C LYS A 192 -13.96 -12.32 -11.50
N ILE A 193 -14.22 -11.81 -10.29
CA ILE A 193 -15.41 -12.18 -9.52
C ILE A 193 -16.68 -11.59 -10.17
N GLN A 194 -16.60 -10.36 -10.69
CA GLN A 194 -17.72 -9.76 -11.41
C GLN A 194 -18.11 -10.57 -12.64
N THR A 195 -17.14 -11.10 -13.41
CA THR A 195 -17.43 -11.98 -14.55
C THR A 195 -18.20 -13.24 -14.12
N VAL A 196 -17.86 -13.83 -12.97
CA VAL A 196 -18.61 -14.97 -12.42
C VAL A 196 -20.04 -14.55 -12.06
N PHE A 197 -20.22 -13.41 -11.40
CA PHE A 197 -21.55 -12.92 -11.01
C PHE A 197 -22.44 -12.56 -12.19
N GLU A 198 -21.87 -11.97 -13.26
CA GLU A 198 -22.60 -11.66 -14.48
C GLU A 198 -23.11 -12.94 -15.16
N ARG A 199 -22.30 -14.01 -15.22
CA ARG A 199 -22.77 -15.30 -15.73
C ARG A 199 -23.90 -15.89 -14.89
N LEU A 200 -23.79 -15.83 -13.56
CA LEU A 200 -24.83 -16.32 -12.65
C LEU A 200 -26.13 -15.49 -12.78
N SER A 201 -26.05 -14.20 -13.06
CA SER A 201 -27.23 -13.33 -13.22
C SER A 201 -28.09 -13.67 -14.45
N VAL A 202 -27.51 -14.34 -15.46
CA VAL A 202 -28.29 -14.88 -16.59
C VAL A 202 -29.26 -15.97 -16.12
N TYR A 203 -29.03 -16.59 -14.97
CA TYR A 203 -29.84 -17.68 -14.43
C TYR A 203 -30.88 -17.23 -13.38
N ASP A 204 -30.87 -15.96 -12.93
CA ASP A 204 -31.66 -15.51 -11.78
C ASP A 204 -32.29 -14.11 -12.04
N ASP A 205 -33.54 -14.09 -12.54
CA ASP A 205 -34.28 -12.88 -12.93
C ASP A 205 -34.72 -11.99 -11.75
N ASP A 206 -34.66 -12.48 -10.51
CA ASP A 206 -35.41 -11.91 -9.36
C ASP A 206 -34.54 -11.23 -8.29
N TYR A 207 -33.24 -10.98 -8.53
CA TYR A 207 -32.33 -10.43 -7.51
C TYR A 207 -31.71 -9.05 -7.85
N PRO A 208 -31.70 -8.08 -6.90
CA PRO A 208 -31.20 -6.73 -7.19
C PRO A 208 -29.66 -6.67 -7.20
N PHE A 209 -29.09 -6.90 -8.39
CA PHE A 209 -27.69 -6.65 -8.77
C PHE A 209 -27.14 -5.26 -8.38
N SER A 210 -28.03 -4.32 -8.07
CA SER A 210 -27.71 -2.94 -7.68
C SER A 210 -26.92 -2.85 -6.37
N ARG A 211 -27.17 -3.72 -5.39
CA ARG A 211 -26.52 -3.63 -4.07
C ARG A 211 -25.04 -3.97 -4.12
N ASP A 212 -24.68 -4.98 -4.91
CA ASP A 212 -23.30 -5.44 -5.06
C ASP A 212 -22.49 -4.44 -5.90
N ARG A 213 -23.08 -3.88 -6.95
CA ARG A 213 -22.45 -2.84 -7.76
C ARG A 213 -22.16 -1.57 -6.96
N VAL A 214 -23.09 -1.12 -6.11
CA VAL A 214 -22.88 0.05 -5.24
C VAL A 214 -21.76 -0.21 -4.23
N ALA A 215 -21.65 -1.43 -3.69
CA ALA A 215 -20.57 -1.79 -2.77
C ALA A 215 -19.20 -1.73 -3.46
N ILE A 216 -19.07 -2.31 -4.66
CA ILE A 216 -17.83 -2.28 -5.45
C ILE A 216 -17.44 -0.83 -5.80
N VAL A 217 -18.39 0.01 -6.21
CA VAL A 217 -18.12 1.43 -6.50
C VAL A 217 -17.59 2.16 -5.27
N LYS A 218 -18.16 1.91 -4.07
CA LYS A 218 -17.65 2.48 -2.82
C LYS A 218 -16.23 2.01 -2.51
N MET A 219 -15.92 0.73 -2.73
CA MET A 219 -14.57 0.18 -2.55
C MET A 219 -13.57 0.86 -3.49
N LEU A 220 -13.91 0.98 -4.77
CA LEU A 220 -13.08 1.64 -5.78
C LEU A 220 -12.86 3.12 -5.46
N ALA A 221 -13.90 3.82 -5.00
CA ALA A 221 -13.78 5.21 -4.57
C ALA A 221 -12.80 5.36 -3.40
N VAL A 222 -12.86 4.47 -2.40
CA VAL A 222 -11.91 4.48 -1.27
C VAL A 222 -10.50 4.17 -1.73
N ILE A 223 -10.31 3.16 -2.57
CA ILE A 223 -8.99 2.79 -3.12
C ILE A 223 -8.41 3.94 -3.94
N GLY A 224 -9.24 4.58 -4.77
CA GLY A 224 -8.86 5.76 -5.54
C GLY A 224 -8.47 6.93 -4.65
N LEU A 225 -9.25 7.21 -3.60
CA LEU A 225 -8.98 8.25 -2.62
C LEU A 225 -7.66 8.03 -1.88
N LEU A 226 -7.41 6.80 -1.40
CA LEU A 226 -6.15 6.44 -0.74
C LEU A 226 -4.96 6.55 -1.69
N SER A 227 -5.11 6.11 -2.93
CA SER A 227 -4.07 6.19 -3.96
C SER A 227 -3.74 7.63 -4.31
N PHE A 228 -4.76 8.47 -4.49
CA PHE A 228 -4.61 9.89 -4.76
C PHE A 228 -3.92 10.62 -3.60
N ASN A 229 -4.34 10.31 -2.37
CA ASN A 229 -3.70 10.84 -1.17
C ASN A 229 -2.21 10.47 -1.13
N LEU A 230 -1.85 9.20 -1.36
CA LEU A 230 -0.45 8.74 -1.35
C LEU A 230 0.45 9.54 -2.32
N VAL A 231 -0.05 9.89 -3.50
CA VAL A 231 0.68 10.70 -4.49
C VAL A 231 0.84 12.15 -4.02
N LEU A 232 -0.18 12.68 -3.35
CA LEU A 232 -0.21 14.08 -2.91
C LEU A 232 0.44 14.37 -1.56
N VAL A 233 0.75 13.35 -0.75
CA VAL A 233 1.45 13.54 0.53
C VAL A 233 2.69 14.41 0.33
N GLY A 234 2.74 15.55 1.04
CA GLY A 234 3.84 16.52 0.99
C GLY A 234 3.87 17.44 -0.24
N ARG A 235 2.90 17.34 -1.17
CA ARG A 235 2.90 18.15 -2.41
C ARG A 235 2.23 19.52 -2.26
N PHE A 236 1.34 19.66 -1.30
CA PHE A 236 0.56 20.88 -1.08
C PHE A 236 0.31 21.08 0.41
N THR A 237 0.00 22.33 0.79
CA THR A 237 -0.29 22.70 2.17
C THR A 237 -1.68 22.22 2.59
N GLY A 238 -1.78 21.54 3.74
CA GLY A 238 -3.02 20.98 4.25
C GLY A 238 -3.29 19.53 3.81
N PHE A 239 -2.29 18.85 3.24
CA PHE A 239 -2.41 17.43 2.86
C PHE A 239 -2.77 16.55 4.07
N SER A 240 -2.41 16.96 5.28
CA SER A 240 -2.72 16.24 6.52
C SER A 240 -4.23 16.08 6.75
N LEU A 241 -5.05 17.04 6.31
CA LEU A 241 -6.51 16.93 6.36
C LEU A 241 -7.03 15.89 5.37
N LEU A 242 -6.44 15.81 4.17
CA LEU A 242 -6.75 14.77 3.19
C LEU A 242 -6.35 13.38 3.70
N VAL A 243 -5.23 13.26 4.40
CA VAL A 243 -4.80 12.03 5.07
C VAL A 243 -5.82 11.61 6.13
N ALA A 244 -6.25 12.53 6.99
CA ALA A 244 -7.26 12.25 8.01
C ALA A 244 -8.61 11.83 7.38
N ALA A 245 -9.10 12.59 6.41
CA ALA A 245 -10.37 12.32 5.74
C ALA A 245 -10.37 10.98 5.00
N SER A 246 -9.29 10.67 4.26
CA SER A 246 -9.16 9.39 3.56
C SER A 246 -9.07 8.20 4.51
N THR A 247 -8.38 8.36 5.64
CA THR A 247 -8.30 7.33 6.69
C THR A 247 -9.68 7.06 7.29
N LEU A 248 -10.43 8.11 7.64
CA LEU A 248 -11.79 7.98 8.17
C LEU A 248 -12.74 7.34 7.16
N ALA A 249 -12.70 7.77 5.89
CA ALA A 249 -13.49 7.19 4.82
C ALA A 249 -13.19 5.69 4.64
N SER A 250 -11.90 5.31 4.67
CA SER A 250 -11.50 3.90 4.58
C SER A 250 -11.95 3.08 5.79
N LEU A 251 -11.86 3.61 7.02
CA LEU A 251 -12.34 2.93 8.24
C LEU A 251 -13.84 2.68 8.21
N HIS A 252 -14.61 3.66 7.72
CA HIS A 252 -16.05 3.55 7.60
C HIS A 252 -16.45 2.44 6.62
N VAL A 253 -15.82 2.38 5.44
CA VAL A 253 -16.11 1.32 4.46
C VAL A 253 -15.56 -0.04 4.90
N LEU A 254 -14.42 -0.08 5.61
CA LEU A 254 -13.85 -1.30 6.19
C LEU A 254 -14.80 -1.99 7.17
N SER A 255 -15.60 -1.17 7.87
CA SER A 255 -16.65 -1.58 8.81
C SER A 255 -17.89 -2.19 8.14
N GLY A 256 -17.84 -2.42 6.83
CA GLY A 256 -18.81 -3.21 6.07
C GLY A 256 -19.01 -4.64 6.61
N PRO A 257 -19.81 -5.47 5.90
CA PRO A 257 -20.32 -6.74 6.41
C PRO A 257 -19.23 -7.65 6.98
N ARG A 258 -19.50 -8.29 8.12
CA ARG A 258 -18.57 -9.25 8.72
C ARG A 258 -18.51 -10.48 7.81
N LEU A 259 -17.31 -10.98 7.54
CA LEU A 259 -17.10 -12.15 6.66
C LEU A 259 -17.82 -13.41 7.17
N ARG A 260 -18.12 -13.47 8.48
CA ARG A 260 -18.85 -14.57 9.13
C ARG A 260 -20.38 -14.49 9.01
N THR A 261 -20.94 -13.31 8.67
CA THR A 261 -22.39 -13.07 8.63
C THR A 261 -22.96 -13.04 7.21
N PHE A 262 -22.13 -13.28 6.20
CA PHE A 262 -22.60 -13.62 4.87
C PHE A 262 -23.24 -14.99 4.92
#